data_AF-A0A6M1LR68-F1
#
_entry.id   AF-A0A6M1LR68-F1
#
_cell.length_a   1.000
_cell.length_b   1.000
_cell.length_c   1.000
_cell.angle_alpha   90.00
_cell.angle_beta   90.00
_cell.angle_gamma   90.00
#
_symmetry.space_group_name_H-M   'P 1'
#
loop_
_entity.id
_entity.type
_entity.pdbx_description
1 polymer ?
#
loop_
_entity_poly.entity_id
_entity_poly.type
_entity_poly.pdbx_seq_one_letter_code
_entity_poly.pdbx_strand_id
1 'polypeptide(L)'
;MTEPGAQAKGLRAALVEAPDHALGRVVAMLDSLRDRSEVDILLDGIRPRLRRLRPQRPVRLSRLLCLPLEGVLANPATWKQSPLLVPRHAIRPIAAAVAVALGDLAAELDVLAAGGTLSDEALVQALGDRLWPAAGRATLPPLPQGWLEAGLPAESAAPMLALCTAIWRHAPGLWAAAYPPSREGAGEAQIRAALAPLAMEGRAALLGGLALLLRDSLQPGVAVSVAASLMPAVQRTAEEELVAALTRDGGLVTNATSPGEMASAAQRLVLRLDGLEASASVASREGRRNLAAALRRDVGGACYTLYAQALADGLLAEAERLAAGPPAGDAEVVALERMARDLRRLELAGRRFGAEASFDRMLGSTVARLLPVAARRGGLTRVEVARLVEMLAGPQAALPLLEE
;
A
#
# COMPACT_ATOMS: atom_id res chain seq x y z
N MET A 1 23.63 -37.38 -8.66
CA MET A 1 22.64 -36.48 -9.29
C MET A 1 21.68 -36.03 -8.19
N THR A 2 21.92 -34.86 -7.60
CA THR A 2 21.05 -34.28 -6.56
C THR A 2 19.80 -33.70 -7.22
N GLU A 3 18.63 -34.16 -6.79
CA GLU A 3 17.33 -33.74 -7.31
C GLU A 3 17.10 -32.21 -7.19
N PRO A 4 16.70 -31.51 -8.27
CA PRO A 4 16.40 -30.08 -8.26
C PRO A 4 15.38 -29.64 -7.19
N GLY A 5 14.44 -30.53 -6.82
CA GLY A 5 13.38 -30.25 -5.83
C GLY A 5 13.88 -30.14 -4.39
N ALA A 6 14.95 -30.85 -4.02
CA ALA A 6 15.51 -30.81 -2.66
C ALA A 6 16.25 -29.49 -2.38
N GLN A 7 16.97 -28.96 -3.38
CA GLN A 7 17.66 -27.67 -3.29
C GLN A 7 16.69 -26.49 -3.18
N ALA A 8 15.58 -26.51 -3.95
CA ALA A 8 14.54 -25.48 -3.88
C ALA A 8 13.83 -25.45 -2.50
N LYS A 9 13.59 -26.63 -1.90
CA LYS A 9 12.99 -26.74 -0.56
C LYS A 9 13.93 -26.26 0.54
N GLY A 10 15.23 -26.60 0.45
CA GLY A 10 16.27 -26.11 1.36
C GLY A 10 16.46 -24.59 1.30
N LEU A 11 16.44 -24.02 0.09
CA LEU A 11 16.52 -22.57 -0.11
C LEU A 11 15.30 -21.84 0.47
N ARG A 12 14.09 -22.40 0.31
CA ARG A 12 12.87 -21.82 0.89
C ARG A 12 12.91 -21.78 2.42
N ALA A 13 13.36 -22.87 3.07
CA ALA A 13 13.54 -22.91 4.51
C ALA A 13 14.60 -21.89 4.98
N ALA A 14 15.72 -21.78 4.27
CA ALA A 14 16.75 -20.79 4.56
C ALA A 14 16.26 -19.35 4.42
N LEU A 15 15.40 -19.04 3.43
CA LEU A 15 14.78 -17.72 3.27
C LEU A 15 13.75 -17.39 4.35
N VAL A 16 13.06 -18.39 4.88
CA VAL A 16 12.11 -18.24 5.99
C VAL A 16 12.83 -17.93 7.29
N GLU A 17 14.02 -18.49 7.53
CA GLU A 17 14.82 -18.30 8.75
C GLU A 17 15.87 -17.17 8.64
N ALA A 18 16.18 -16.68 7.43
CA ALA A 18 17.21 -15.67 7.22
C ALA A 18 16.87 -14.35 7.95
N PRO A 19 17.81 -13.66 8.60
CA PRO A 19 17.55 -12.37 9.24
C PRO A 19 17.14 -11.28 8.23
N ASP A 20 16.33 -10.33 8.68
CA ASP A 20 15.63 -9.33 7.86
C ASP A 20 16.51 -8.55 6.86
N HIS A 21 17.69 -8.13 7.31
CA HIS A 21 18.67 -7.42 6.48
C HIS A 21 19.28 -8.32 5.38
N ALA A 22 19.43 -9.62 5.64
CA ALA A 22 19.89 -10.59 4.66
C ALA A 22 18.78 -10.89 3.65
N LEU A 23 17.53 -11.00 4.12
CA LEU A 23 16.36 -11.17 3.25
C LEU A 23 16.18 -9.99 2.29
N GLY A 24 16.38 -8.75 2.76
CA GLY A 24 16.38 -7.55 1.91
C GLY A 24 17.44 -7.58 0.81
N ARG A 25 18.68 -7.98 1.12
CA ARG A 25 19.76 -8.14 0.14
C ARG A 25 19.49 -9.25 -0.86
N VAL A 26 18.96 -10.38 -0.40
CA VAL A 26 18.60 -11.51 -1.27
C VAL A 26 17.47 -11.10 -2.21
N VAL A 27 16.46 -10.36 -1.74
CA VAL A 27 15.40 -9.84 -2.60
C VAL A 27 15.94 -8.84 -3.62
N ALA A 28 16.86 -7.94 -3.25
CA ALA A 28 17.51 -7.02 -4.18
C ALA A 28 18.38 -7.76 -5.24
N MET A 29 19.05 -8.84 -4.84
CA MET A 29 19.80 -9.71 -5.75
C MET A 29 18.88 -10.52 -6.67
N LEU A 30 17.83 -11.14 -6.14
CA LEU A 30 16.80 -11.85 -6.92
C LEU A 30 16.02 -10.90 -7.82
N ASP A 31 15.86 -9.64 -7.39
CA ASP A 31 15.39 -8.58 -8.24
C ASP A 31 16.33 -8.44 -9.43
N SER A 32 17.67 -8.43 -9.27
CA SER A 32 18.70 -8.24 -10.33
C SER A 32 18.76 -9.30 -11.43
N LEU A 33 18.08 -10.44 -11.26
CA LEU A 33 18.07 -11.51 -12.25
C LEU A 33 17.22 -11.15 -13.49
N ARG A 34 17.71 -11.55 -14.67
CA ARG A 34 17.00 -11.40 -15.96
C ARG A 34 15.80 -12.35 -16.10
N ASP A 35 15.78 -13.48 -15.39
CA ASP A 35 14.67 -14.42 -15.35
C ASP A 35 14.18 -14.67 -13.92
N ARG A 36 12.85 -14.68 -13.75
CA ARG A 36 12.17 -14.62 -12.44
C ARG A 36 11.05 -15.63 -12.26
N SER A 37 10.70 -16.37 -13.30
CA SER A 37 9.59 -17.32 -13.32
C SER A 37 9.67 -18.37 -12.21
N GLU A 38 10.86 -18.93 -11.97
CA GLU A 38 11.10 -19.90 -10.89
C GLU A 38 11.26 -19.26 -9.50
N VAL A 39 11.65 -17.98 -9.47
CA VAL A 39 11.89 -17.21 -8.25
C VAL A 39 10.59 -16.74 -7.62
N ASP A 40 9.59 -16.34 -8.40
CA ASP A 40 8.32 -15.86 -7.87
C ASP A 40 7.58 -16.95 -7.04
N ILE A 41 7.71 -18.23 -7.42
CA ILE A 41 7.18 -19.39 -6.67
C ILE A 41 7.88 -19.55 -5.31
N LEU A 42 9.19 -19.28 -5.24
CA LEU A 42 9.96 -19.27 -3.99
C LEU A 42 9.55 -18.08 -3.11
N LEU A 43 9.37 -16.90 -3.71
CA LEU A 43 8.96 -15.67 -3.02
C LEU A 43 7.54 -15.76 -2.45
N ASP A 44 6.64 -16.54 -3.03
CA ASP A 44 5.27 -16.73 -2.54
C ASP A 44 5.21 -17.18 -1.07
N GLY A 45 6.16 -18.03 -0.65
CA GLY A 45 6.23 -18.52 0.74
C GLY A 45 6.68 -17.45 1.75
N ILE A 46 7.40 -16.42 1.30
CA ILE A 46 7.93 -15.34 2.14
C ILE A 46 7.21 -14.01 1.90
N ARG A 47 6.20 -13.95 1.02
CA ARG A 47 5.39 -12.74 0.75
C ARG A 47 4.85 -12.05 2.00
N PRO A 48 4.32 -12.75 3.03
CA PRO A 48 3.89 -12.10 4.27
C PRO A 48 5.02 -11.35 4.95
N ARG A 49 6.22 -11.93 4.96
CA ARG A 49 7.42 -11.36 5.57
C ARG A 49 7.99 -10.20 4.74
N LEU A 50 7.97 -10.31 3.41
CA LEU A 50 8.34 -9.22 2.50
C LEU A 50 7.38 -8.03 2.58
N ARG A 51 6.09 -8.27 2.83
CA ARG A 51 5.11 -7.20 3.10
C ARG A 51 5.43 -6.42 4.37
N ARG A 52 5.91 -7.12 5.42
CA ARG A 52 6.38 -6.50 6.66
C ARG A 52 7.69 -5.74 6.46
N LEU A 53 8.64 -6.33 5.76
CA LEU A 53 9.99 -5.77 5.59
C LEU A 53 10.07 -4.61 4.62
N ARG A 54 9.15 -4.55 3.65
CA ARG A 54 9.13 -3.53 2.59
C ARG A 54 10.53 -3.22 2.04
N PRO A 55 11.28 -4.24 1.57
CA PRO A 55 12.62 -4.02 1.08
C PRO A 55 12.61 -2.97 -0.04
N GLN A 56 13.61 -2.08 -0.01
CA GLN A 56 13.75 -1.03 -1.02
C GLN A 56 13.89 -1.67 -2.40
N ARG A 57 12.94 -1.37 -3.28
CA ARG A 57 12.89 -1.96 -4.62
C ARG A 57 13.76 -1.11 -5.55
N PRO A 58 14.71 -1.69 -6.30
CA PRO A 58 15.53 -0.92 -7.22
C PRO A 58 14.68 -0.38 -8.37
N VAL A 59 14.98 0.85 -8.80
CA VAL A 59 14.35 1.46 -9.98
C VAL A 59 14.82 0.70 -11.23
N ARG A 60 13.88 0.38 -12.12
CA ARG A 60 14.13 -0.22 -13.43
C ARG A 60 13.10 0.22 -14.43
N LEU A 61 13.46 0.20 -15.72
CA LEU A 61 12.54 0.48 -16.81
C LEU A 61 11.19 -0.25 -16.67
N SER A 62 11.20 -1.58 -16.51
CA SER A 62 9.96 -2.37 -16.40
C SER A 62 9.10 -1.99 -15.20
N ARG A 63 9.71 -1.62 -14.08
CA ARG A 63 9.00 -1.17 -12.87
C ARG A 63 8.41 0.22 -13.05
N LEU A 64 9.17 1.13 -13.64
CA LEU A 64 8.68 2.47 -13.97
C LEU A 64 7.50 2.38 -14.93
N LEU A 65 7.53 1.50 -15.93
CA LEU A 65 6.40 1.25 -16.83
C LEU A 65 5.16 0.70 -16.12
N CYS A 66 5.33 -0.05 -15.03
CA CYS A 66 4.20 -0.56 -14.24
C CYS A 66 3.50 0.52 -13.41
N LEU A 67 4.22 1.53 -12.93
CA LEU A 67 3.70 2.51 -11.97
C LEU A 67 2.36 3.14 -12.38
N PRO A 68 2.24 3.76 -13.58
CA PRO A 68 0.97 4.34 -14.02
C PRO A 68 -0.08 3.27 -14.40
N LEU A 69 0.32 2.02 -14.55
CA LEU A 69 -0.58 0.90 -14.87
C LEU A 69 -1.10 0.18 -13.62
N GLU A 70 -0.61 0.49 -12.41
CA GLU A 70 -0.92 -0.26 -11.18
C GLU A 70 -2.43 -0.35 -10.87
N GLY A 71 -3.26 0.56 -11.41
CA GLY A 71 -4.73 0.48 -11.34
C GLY A 71 -5.36 -0.59 -12.26
N VAL A 72 -4.71 -0.95 -13.36
CA VAL A 72 -5.18 -1.94 -14.35
C VAL A 72 -4.44 -3.28 -14.29
N LEU A 73 -3.41 -3.41 -13.43
CA LEU A 73 -2.66 -4.65 -13.28
C LEU A 73 -3.49 -5.74 -12.57
N ALA A 74 -3.65 -6.89 -13.23
CA ALA A 74 -4.37 -8.04 -12.69
C ALA A 74 -3.44 -9.20 -12.31
N ASN A 75 -3.86 -10.00 -11.31
CA ASN A 75 -3.22 -11.28 -11.04
C ASN A 75 -3.52 -12.24 -12.21
N PRO A 76 -2.48 -12.86 -12.81
CA PRO A 76 -2.63 -13.85 -13.88
C PRO A 76 -3.73 -14.90 -13.62
N ALA A 77 -3.79 -15.44 -12.40
CA ALA A 77 -4.72 -16.51 -12.04
C ALA A 77 -6.20 -16.08 -12.06
N THR A 78 -6.47 -14.78 -11.98
CA THR A 78 -7.83 -14.21 -11.90
C THR A 78 -8.20 -13.41 -13.14
N TRP A 79 -7.31 -13.31 -14.13
CA TRP A 79 -7.53 -12.50 -15.31
C TRP A 79 -8.53 -13.17 -16.27
N LYS A 80 -9.58 -12.43 -16.65
CA LYS A 80 -10.69 -12.90 -17.50
C LYS A 80 -10.66 -12.29 -18.92
N GLN A 81 -9.46 -12.05 -19.47
CA GLN A 81 -9.29 -11.44 -20.81
C GLN A 81 -10.05 -10.10 -21.00
N SER A 82 -10.21 -9.35 -19.91
CA SER A 82 -10.86 -8.03 -19.98
C SER A 82 -9.93 -7.04 -20.69
N PRO A 83 -10.44 -6.23 -21.65
CA PRO A 83 -9.65 -5.18 -22.31
C PRO A 83 -9.30 -4.02 -21.37
N LEU A 84 -9.81 -4.02 -20.13
CA LEU A 84 -9.52 -3.04 -19.10
C LEU A 84 -8.40 -3.47 -18.15
N LEU A 85 -7.90 -4.71 -18.28
CA LEU A 85 -6.94 -5.30 -17.35
C LEU A 85 -5.71 -5.86 -18.07
N VAL A 86 -4.55 -5.61 -17.47
CA VAL A 86 -3.24 -6.08 -17.93
C VAL A 86 -2.73 -7.14 -16.94
N PRO A 87 -2.68 -8.43 -17.28
CA PRO A 87 -2.15 -9.43 -16.38
C PRO A 87 -0.64 -9.19 -16.17
N ARG A 88 -0.15 -9.33 -14.94
CA ARG A 88 1.24 -8.95 -14.60
C ARG A 88 2.32 -9.66 -15.45
N HIS A 89 2.07 -10.87 -15.96
CA HIS A 89 3.01 -11.57 -16.82
C HIS A 89 3.14 -10.95 -18.23
N ALA A 90 2.16 -10.15 -18.69
CA ALA A 90 2.25 -9.41 -19.95
C ALA A 90 3.23 -8.24 -19.90
N ILE A 91 3.59 -7.76 -18.70
CA ILE A 91 4.53 -6.65 -18.57
C ILE A 91 5.91 -7.00 -19.13
N ARG A 92 6.37 -8.24 -18.99
CA ARG A 92 7.70 -8.63 -19.49
C ARG A 92 7.82 -8.48 -21.01
N PRO A 93 6.98 -9.12 -21.84
CA PRO A 93 7.06 -8.96 -23.29
C PRO A 93 6.79 -7.52 -23.75
N ILE A 94 5.88 -6.79 -23.08
CA ILE A 94 5.61 -5.38 -23.41
C ILE A 94 6.82 -4.49 -23.09
N ALA A 95 7.41 -4.63 -21.90
CA ALA A 95 8.57 -3.82 -21.49
C ALA A 95 9.79 -4.09 -22.38
N ALA A 96 9.99 -5.33 -22.83
CA ALA A 96 11.02 -5.66 -23.80
C ALA A 96 10.78 -4.95 -25.15
N ALA A 97 9.53 -4.97 -25.65
CA ALA A 97 9.17 -4.27 -26.87
C ALA A 97 9.36 -2.74 -26.75
N VAL A 98 9.00 -2.15 -25.61
CA VAL A 98 9.24 -0.73 -25.32
C VAL A 98 10.73 -0.43 -25.28
N ALA A 99 11.55 -1.23 -24.61
CA ALA A 99 13.00 -1.03 -24.54
C ALA A 99 13.64 -1.01 -25.95
N VAL A 100 13.24 -1.95 -26.82
CA VAL A 100 13.69 -1.99 -28.22
C VAL A 100 13.25 -0.74 -28.97
N ALA A 101 11.99 -0.32 -28.82
CA ALA A 101 11.46 0.85 -29.51
C ALA A 101 12.08 2.18 -29.05
N LEU A 102 12.54 2.27 -27.80
CA LEU A 102 13.17 3.47 -27.24
C LEU A 102 14.68 3.56 -27.48
N GLY A 103 15.35 2.44 -27.78
CA GLY A 103 16.78 2.40 -28.11
C GLY A 103 17.65 3.07 -27.05
N ASP A 104 18.44 4.06 -27.45
CA ASP A 104 19.39 4.77 -26.58
C ASP A 104 18.74 5.41 -25.36
N LEU A 105 17.48 5.86 -25.47
CA LEU A 105 16.77 6.44 -24.32
C LEU A 105 16.55 5.40 -23.22
N ALA A 106 16.26 4.14 -23.57
CA ALA A 106 16.11 3.09 -22.57
C ALA A 106 17.44 2.81 -21.86
N ALA A 107 18.55 2.78 -22.61
CA ALA A 107 19.88 2.60 -22.04
C ALA A 107 20.29 3.77 -21.12
N GLU A 108 20.01 5.01 -21.52
CA GLU A 108 20.28 6.19 -20.70
C GLU A 108 19.47 6.17 -19.39
N LEU A 109 18.18 5.85 -19.47
CA LEU A 109 17.31 5.76 -18.29
C LEU A 109 17.74 4.64 -17.33
N ASP A 110 18.23 3.51 -17.83
CA ASP A 110 18.78 2.45 -16.99
C ASP A 110 20.07 2.88 -16.27
N VAL A 111 20.92 3.69 -16.92
CA VAL A 111 22.10 4.28 -16.27
C VAL A 111 21.70 5.27 -15.18
N LEU A 112 20.73 6.14 -15.44
CA LEU A 112 20.23 7.11 -14.46
C LEU A 112 19.47 6.44 -13.29
N ALA A 113 18.84 5.31 -13.54
CA ALA A 113 18.16 4.51 -12.52
C ALA A 113 19.14 3.72 -11.62
N ALA A 114 20.41 3.60 -12.02
CA ALA A 114 21.39 2.77 -11.32
C ALA A 114 21.60 3.24 -9.86
N GLY A 115 21.46 2.31 -8.91
CA GLY A 115 21.57 2.60 -7.48
C GLY A 115 20.35 3.29 -6.86
N GLY A 116 19.37 3.71 -7.67
CA GLY A 116 18.13 4.32 -7.21
C GLY A 116 17.12 3.31 -6.67
N THR A 117 16.19 3.80 -5.83
CA THR A 117 15.08 2.98 -5.30
C THR A 117 13.73 3.61 -5.61
N LEU A 118 12.67 2.80 -5.73
CA LEU A 118 11.31 3.28 -5.95
C LEU A 118 10.76 4.11 -4.76
N SER A 119 11.46 4.15 -3.64
CA SER A 119 11.14 5.04 -2.52
C SER A 119 11.66 6.47 -2.71
N ASP A 120 12.55 6.69 -3.70
CA ASP A 120 12.98 8.02 -4.11
C ASP A 120 11.95 8.59 -5.10
N GLU A 121 10.94 9.27 -4.55
CA GLU A 121 9.84 9.84 -5.33
C GLU A 121 10.32 10.87 -6.36
N ALA A 122 11.37 11.64 -6.04
CA ALA A 122 11.92 12.64 -6.95
C ALA A 122 12.62 11.98 -8.14
N LEU A 123 13.40 10.91 -7.90
CA LEU A 123 13.99 10.12 -8.97
C LEU A 123 12.93 9.43 -9.83
N VAL A 124 11.92 8.82 -9.20
CA VAL A 124 10.81 8.17 -9.91
C VAL A 124 10.07 9.17 -10.80
N GLN A 125 9.79 10.37 -10.30
CA GLN A 125 9.16 11.45 -11.06
C GLN A 125 10.04 11.85 -12.25
N ALA A 126 11.32 12.16 -12.01
CA ALA A 126 12.24 12.62 -13.05
C ALA A 126 12.42 11.59 -14.19
N LEU A 127 12.54 10.30 -13.84
CA LEU A 127 12.65 9.24 -14.83
C LEU A 127 11.30 8.97 -15.52
N GLY A 128 10.19 9.01 -14.77
CA GLY A 128 8.83 8.81 -15.28
C GLY A 128 8.43 9.88 -16.31
N ASP A 129 8.74 11.15 -16.04
CA ASP A 129 8.45 12.28 -16.94
C ASP A 129 9.11 12.14 -18.32
N ARG A 130 10.25 11.45 -18.37
CA ARG A 130 10.95 11.14 -19.62
C ARG A 130 10.43 9.84 -20.24
N LEU A 131 10.31 8.79 -19.43
CA LEU A 131 10.00 7.44 -19.91
C LEU A 131 8.56 7.31 -20.42
N TRP A 132 7.57 7.71 -19.62
CA TRP A 132 6.19 7.35 -19.92
C TRP A 132 5.68 8.02 -21.21
N PRO A 133 5.89 9.33 -21.44
CA PRO A 133 5.46 9.94 -22.70
C PRO A 133 6.17 9.32 -23.91
N ALA A 134 7.44 8.92 -23.77
CA ALA A 134 8.18 8.23 -24.83
C ALA A 134 7.59 6.84 -25.11
N ALA A 135 7.33 6.04 -24.07
CA ALA A 135 6.69 4.73 -24.20
C ALA A 135 5.27 4.82 -24.79
N GLY A 136 4.51 5.87 -24.45
CA GLY A 136 3.18 6.12 -24.99
C GLY A 136 3.17 6.53 -26.47
N ARG A 137 4.30 6.98 -27.03
CA ARG A 137 4.45 7.30 -28.46
C ARG A 137 5.20 6.25 -29.26
N ALA A 138 5.80 5.27 -28.58
CA ALA A 138 6.55 4.20 -29.22
C ALA A 138 5.66 3.37 -30.15
N THR A 139 6.17 3.06 -31.34
CA THR A 139 5.52 2.09 -32.24
C THR A 139 5.91 0.69 -31.80
N LEU A 140 4.98 0.00 -31.15
CA LEU A 140 5.18 -1.37 -30.68
C LEU A 140 4.76 -2.38 -31.75
N PRO A 141 5.42 -3.55 -31.84
CA PRO A 141 4.98 -4.63 -32.71
C PRO A 141 3.55 -5.08 -32.32
N PRO A 142 2.72 -5.49 -33.30
CA PRO A 142 1.35 -5.93 -33.04
C PRO A 142 1.29 -7.16 -32.12
N LEU A 143 2.34 -7.99 -32.16
CA LEU A 143 2.55 -9.10 -31.25
C LEU A 143 3.98 -9.03 -30.70
N PRO A 144 4.17 -8.63 -29.42
CA PRO A 144 5.49 -8.58 -28.80
C PRO A 144 6.19 -9.95 -28.76
N GLN A 145 7.51 -9.95 -28.84
CA GLN A 145 8.30 -11.17 -28.67
C GLN A 145 8.10 -11.76 -27.27
N GLY A 146 7.89 -13.07 -27.16
CA GLY A 146 7.62 -13.74 -25.89
C GLY A 146 6.16 -13.70 -25.44
N TRP A 147 5.25 -13.15 -26.25
CA TRP A 147 3.83 -13.01 -25.89
C TRP A 147 3.12 -14.35 -25.76
N LEU A 148 3.23 -15.22 -26.78
CA LEU A 148 2.58 -16.52 -26.80
C LEU A 148 3.21 -17.47 -25.77
N GLU A 149 4.53 -17.40 -25.62
CA GLU A 149 5.29 -18.16 -24.63
C GLU A 149 4.91 -17.78 -23.19
N ALA A 150 4.47 -16.54 -22.97
CA ALA A 150 3.92 -16.09 -21.69
C ALA A 150 2.48 -16.58 -21.43
N GLY A 151 1.90 -17.37 -22.33
CA GLY A 151 0.53 -17.91 -22.21
C GLY A 151 -0.56 -16.90 -22.53
N LEU A 152 -0.24 -15.81 -23.22
CA LEU A 152 -1.19 -14.75 -23.57
C LEU A 152 -1.86 -15.03 -24.92
N PRO A 153 -3.19 -14.88 -25.04
CA PRO A 153 -3.88 -14.97 -26.32
C PRO A 153 -3.43 -13.86 -27.28
N ALA A 154 -3.29 -14.17 -28.57
CA ALA A 154 -2.84 -13.21 -29.57
C ALA A 154 -3.82 -12.04 -29.74
N GLU A 155 -5.12 -12.33 -29.68
CA GLU A 155 -6.22 -11.37 -29.77
C GLU A 155 -6.22 -10.34 -28.64
N SER A 156 -5.58 -10.67 -27.51
CA SER A 156 -5.47 -9.76 -26.37
C SER A 156 -4.33 -8.73 -26.54
N ALA A 157 -3.42 -8.90 -27.50
CA ALA A 157 -2.25 -8.04 -27.64
C ALA A 157 -2.62 -6.60 -28.02
N ALA A 158 -3.35 -6.42 -29.12
CA ALA A 158 -3.72 -5.09 -29.61
C ALA A 158 -4.47 -4.22 -28.58
N PRO A 159 -5.59 -4.68 -27.96
CA PRO A 159 -6.29 -3.85 -26.96
C PRO A 159 -5.44 -3.55 -25.72
N MET A 160 -4.59 -4.48 -25.30
CA MET A 160 -3.73 -4.30 -24.12
C MET A 160 -2.59 -3.30 -24.38
N LEU A 161 -1.96 -3.40 -25.55
CA LEU A 161 -0.94 -2.43 -25.98
C LEU A 161 -1.56 -1.03 -26.16
N ALA A 162 -2.76 -0.94 -26.72
CA ALA A 162 -3.49 0.32 -26.84
C ALA A 162 -3.78 0.94 -25.46
N LEU A 163 -4.24 0.14 -24.48
CA LEU A 163 -4.45 0.62 -23.12
C LEU A 163 -3.15 1.10 -22.47
N CYS A 164 -2.07 0.32 -22.56
CA CYS A 164 -0.78 0.68 -21.96
C CYS A 164 -0.23 1.97 -22.56
N THR A 165 -0.22 2.09 -23.89
CA THR A 165 0.30 3.28 -24.57
C THR A 165 -0.54 4.53 -24.29
N ALA A 166 -1.86 4.41 -24.24
CA ALA A 166 -2.75 5.52 -23.86
C ALA A 166 -2.48 6.00 -22.43
N ILE A 167 -2.33 5.09 -21.46
CA ILE A 167 -2.01 5.47 -20.08
C ILE A 167 -0.62 6.09 -19.98
N TRP A 168 0.40 5.51 -20.60
CA TRP A 168 1.77 6.03 -20.55
C TRP A 168 1.89 7.44 -21.15
N ARG A 169 1.18 7.70 -22.25
CA ARG A 169 1.20 9.00 -22.92
C ARG A 169 0.81 10.15 -21.98
N HIS A 170 -0.11 9.89 -21.05
CA HIS A 170 -0.67 10.86 -20.11
C HIS A 170 -0.24 10.61 -18.65
N ALA A 171 0.70 9.68 -18.44
CA ALA A 171 1.11 9.24 -17.11
C ALA A 171 1.68 10.34 -16.22
N PRO A 172 2.46 11.34 -16.69
CA PRO A 172 2.95 12.41 -15.81
C PRO A 172 1.84 13.14 -15.05
N GLY A 173 0.80 13.56 -15.77
CA GLY A 173 -0.35 14.24 -15.16
C GLY A 173 -1.15 13.32 -14.25
N LEU A 174 -1.34 12.07 -14.66
CA LEU A 174 -2.01 11.04 -13.86
C LEU A 174 -1.26 10.73 -12.56
N TRP A 175 0.06 10.60 -12.64
CA TRP A 175 0.93 10.32 -11.50
C TRP A 175 0.95 11.48 -10.52
N ALA A 176 1.07 12.72 -10.99
CA ALA A 176 0.99 13.91 -10.15
C ALA A 176 -0.36 14.05 -9.42
N ALA A 177 -1.46 13.60 -10.04
CA ALA A 177 -2.78 13.57 -9.40
C ALA A 177 -2.96 12.42 -8.39
N ALA A 178 -2.28 11.29 -8.61
CA ALA A 178 -2.30 10.15 -7.69
C ALA A 178 -1.39 10.37 -6.47
N TYR A 179 -0.25 11.04 -6.67
CA TYR A 179 0.81 11.27 -5.68
C TYR A 179 1.17 12.76 -5.59
N PRO A 180 0.22 13.62 -5.19
CA PRO A 180 0.47 15.04 -5.06
C PRO A 180 1.40 15.31 -3.86
N PRO A 181 2.25 16.34 -3.91
CA PRO A 181 3.07 16.74 -2.75
C PRO A 181 2.21 17.27 -1.58
N SER A 182 0.95 17.66 -1.85
CA SER A 182 0.02 18.12 -0.83
C SER A 182 -0.54 16.98 0.02
N ARG A 183 -0.59 17.18 1.34
CA ARG A 183 -1.22 16.25 2.29
C ARG A 183 -2.75 16.16 2.14
N GLU A 184 -3.38 17.14 1.49
CA GLU A 184 -4.83 17.17 1.26
C GLU A 184 -5.25 16.33 0.03
N GLY A 185 -4.28 15.86 -0.76
CA GLY A 185 -4.51 15.19 -2.03
C GLY A 185 -4.64 16.17 -3.21
N ALA A 186 -5.00 15.63 -4.36
CA ALA A 186 -5.13 16.40 -5.59
C ALA A 186 -6.50 17.07 -5.66
N GLY A 187 -6.54 18.35 -6.03
CA GLY A 187 -7.79 19.08 -6.19
C GLY A 187 -8.55 18.66 -7.46
N GLU A 188 -9.82 19.07 -7.57
CA GLU A 188 -10.66 18.74 -8.73
C GLU A 188 -10.01 19.15 -10.06
N ALA A 189 -9.43 20.35 -10.13
CA ALA A 189 -8.79 20.85 -11.35
C ALA A 189 -7.61 19.97 -11.80
N GLN A 190 -6.78 19.49 -10.85
CA GLN A 190 -5.66 18.60 -11.14
C GLN A 190 -6.15 17.22 -11.61
N ILE A 191 -7.15 16.67 -10.92
CA ILE A 191 -7.75 15.39 -11.31
C ILE A 191 -8.41 15.49 -12.69
N ARG A 192 -9.09 16.60 -13.00
CA ARG A 192 -9.67 16.88 -14.32
C ARG A 192 -8.61 16.99 -15.39
N ALA A 193 -7.52 17.71 -15.13
CA ALA A 193 -6.40 17.81 -16.06
C ALA A 193 -5.75 16.45 -16.34
N ALA A 194 -5.68 15.56 -15.34
CA ALA A 194 -5.16 14.20 -15.50
C ALA A 194 -6.10 13.27 -16.30
N LEU A 195 -7.42 13.34 -16.06
CA LEU A 195 -8.39 12.42 -16.69
C LEU A 195 -8.90 12.88 -18.05
N ALA A 196 -8.92 14.18 -18.35
CA ALA A 196 -9.47 14.70 -19.60
C ALA A 196 -8.77 14.16 -20.85
N PRO A 197 -7.42 14.08 -20.92
CA PRO A 197 -6.74 13.48 -22.07
C PRO A 197 -7.08 11.99 -22.24
N LEU A 198 -7.18 11.24 -21.14
CA LEU A 198 -7.57 9.82 -21.18
C LEU A 198 -9.01 9.62 -21.65
N ALA A 199 -9.92 10.55 -21.36
CA ALA A 199 -11.27 10.52 -21.92
C ALA A 199 -11.28 10.65 -23.45
N MET A 200 -10.33 11.41 -24.02
CA MET A 200 -10.16 11.55 -25.48
C MET A 200 -9.55 10.31 -26.13
N GLU A 201 -8.72 9.55 -25.40
CA GLU A 201 -8.23 8.23 -25.83
C GLU A 201 -9.34 7.16 -25.84
N GLY A 202 -10.40 7.38 -25.06
CA GLY A 202 -11.60 6.55 -25.04
C GLY A 202 -11.87 5.89 -23.69
N ARG A 203 -12.97 5.11 -23.65
CA ARG A 203 -13.52 4.56 -22.40
C ARG A 203 -12.50 3.73 -21.59
N ALA A 204 -11.70 2.90 -22.26
CA ALA A 204 -10.75 2.01 -21.59
C ALA A 204 -9.62 2.78 -20.89
N ALA A 205 -9.06 3.78 -21.58
CA ALA A 205 -8.00 4.63 -21.02
C ALA A 205 -8.51 5.47 -19.84
N LEU A 206 -9.71 6.05 -19.96
CA LEU A 206 -10.35 6.79 -18.86
C LEU A 206 -10.56 5.92 -17.62
N LEU A 207 -11.14 4.72 -17.79
CA LEU A 207 -11.34 3.78 -16.68
C LEU A 207 -10.01 3.29 -16.10
N GLY A 208 -8.98 3.10 -16.92
CA GLY A 208 -7.65 2.71 -16.45
C GLY A 208 -6.97 3.79 -15.60
N GLY A 209 -7.04 5.04 -16.03
CA GLY A 209 -6.55 6.18 -15.22
C GLY A 209 -7.36 6.36 -13.94
N LEU A 210 -8.69 6.27 -14.04
CA LEU A 210 -9.56 6.31 -12.86
C LEU A 210 -9.21 5.20 -11.86
N ALA A 211 -8.92 3.99 -12.32
CA ALA A 211 -8.53 2.88 -11.45
C ALA A 211 -7.24 3.18 -10.66
N LEU A 212 -6.27 3.89 -11.24
CA LEU A 212 -5.08 4.34 -10.51
C LEU A 212 -5.45 5.39 -9.44
N LEU A 213 -6.28 6.37 -9.78
CA LEU A 213 -6.71 7.39 -8.81
C LEU A 213 -7.56 6.78 -7.69
N LEU A 214 -8.46 5.85 -8.00
CA LEU A 214 -9.23 5.09 -7.01
C LEU A 214 -8.34 4.17 -6.17
N ARG A 215 -7.16 3.79 -6.66
CA ARG A 215 -6.23 3.02 -5.87
C ARG A 215 -5.50 3.91 -4.89
N ASP A 216 -4.91 5.03 -5.34
CA ASP A 216 -3.88 5.74 -4.57
C ASP A 216 -4.27 7.15 -4.09
N SER A 217 -5.21 7.84 -4.74
CA SER A 217 -5.62 9.21 -4.38
C SER A 217 -6.37 9.29 -3.05
N LEU A 218 -6.19 10.40 -2.34
CA LEU A 218 -6.96 10.76 -1.15
C LEU A 218 -8.38 11.29 -1.48
N GLN A 219 -8.66 11.62 -2.74
CA GLN A 219 -9.93 12.21 -3.18
C GLN A 219 -10.68 11.31 -4.19
N PRO A 220 -10.96 10.03 -3.87
CA PRO A 220 -11.52 9.09 -4.83
C PRO A 220 -12.95 9.46 -5.29
N GLY A 221 -13.74 10.09 -4.43
CA GLY A 221 -15.08 10.59 -4.80
C GLY A 221 -15.05 11.71 -5.83
N VAL A 222 -14.05 12.59 -5.76
CA VAL A 222 -13.82 13.66 -6.75
C VAL A 222 -13.40 13.06 -8.08
N ALA A 223 -12.50 12.07 -8.09
CA ALA A 223 -12.08 11.38 -9.31
C ALA A 223 -13.26 10.74 -10.08
N VAL A 224 -14.18 10.10 -9.37
CA VAL A 224 -15.39 9.52 -9.97
C VAL A 224 -16.31 10.60 -10.53
N SER A 225 -16.52 11.69 -9.80
CA SER A 225 -17.34 12.81 -10.28
C SER A 225 -16.75 13.48 -11.52
N VAL A 226 -15.43 13.66 -11.55
CA VAL A 226 -14.71 14.17 -12.73
C VAL A 226 -14.85 13.20 -13.90
N ALA A 227 -14.58 11.91 -13.71
CA ALA A 227 -14.71 10.91 -14.78
C ALA A 227 -16.13 10.86 -15.37
N ALA A 228 -17.16 10.87 -14.51
CA ALA A 228 -18.56 10.92 -14.93
C ALA A 228 -18.90 12.22 -15.70
N SER A 229 -18.31 13.35 -15.32
CA SER A 229 -18.49 14.62 -16.04
C SER A 229 -17.82 14.63 -17.42
N LEU A 230 -16.68 13.93 -17.56
CA LEU A 230 -15.96 13.81 -18.84
C LEU A 230 -16.63 12.81 -19.78
N MET A 231 -17.20 11.73 -19.23
CA MET A 231 -17.87 10.68 -20.01
C MET A 231 -19.03 10.08 -19.20
N PRO A 232 -20.28 10.59 -19.35
CA PRO A 232 -21.42 10.13 -18.56
C PRO A 232 -21.66 8.62 -18.61
N ALA A 233 -21.33 7.98 -19.73
CA ALA A 233 -21.44 6.53 -19.91
C ALA A 233 -20.58 5.69 -18.93
N VAL A 234 -19.56 6.27 -18.28
CA VAL A 234 -18.75 5.55 -17.27
C VAL A 234 -19.27 5.70 -15.85
N GLN A 235 -20.27 6.55 -15.59
CA GLN A 235 -20.70 6.90 -14.23
C GLN A 235 -21.01 5.66 -13.37
N ARG A 236 -21.78 4.72 -13.90
CA ARG A 236 -22.16 3.49 -13.18
C ARG A 236 -20.93 2.65 -12.81
N THR A 237 -20.07 2.36 -13.80
CA THR A 237 -18.84 1.59 -13.59
C THR A 237 -17.89 2.30 -12.62
N ALA A 238 -17.80 3.63 -12.69
CA ALA A 238 -16.95 4.42 -11.81
C ALA A 238 -17.41 4.36 -10.34
N GLU A 239 -18.71 4.43 -10.07
CA GLU A 239 -19.26 4.28 -8.72
C GLU A 239 -19.10 2.84 -8.19
N GLU A 240 -19.27 1.82 -9.04
CA GLU A 240 -19.02 0.42 -8.67
C GLU A 240 -17.54 0.19 -8.28
N GLU A 241 -16.60 0.72 -9.06
CA GLU A 241 -15.16 0.64 -8.75
C GLU A 241 -14.77 1.46 -7.50
N LEU A 242 -15.44 2.58 -7.24
CA LEU A 242 -15.26 3.34 -6.01
C LEU A 242 -15.64 2.53 -4.77
N VAL A 243 -16.82 1.90 -4.82
CA VAL A 243 -17.30 1.01 -3.74
C VAL A 243 -16.30 -0.13 -3.54
N ALA A 244 -15.88 -0.79 -4.62
CA ALA A 244 -14.92 -1.88 -4.57
C ALA A 244 -13.56 -1.44 -3.99
N ALA A 245 -13.05 -0.28 -4.38
CA ALA A 245 -11.79 0.26 -3.89
C ALA A 245 -11.84 0.57 -2.38
N LEU A 246 -12.88 1.25 -1.91
CA LEU A 246 -13.03 1.58 -0.48
C LEU A 246 -13.32 0.34 0.37
N THR A 247 -14.03 -0.64 -0.17
CA THR A 247 -14.25 -1.94 0.49
C THR A 247 -12.93 -2.70 0.64
N ARG A 248 -12.08 -2.71 -0.41
CA ARG A 248 -10.73 -3.28 -0.33
C ARG A 248 -9.89 -2.58 0.73
N ASP A 249 -9.93 -1.25 0.81
CA ASP A 249 -9.22 -0.50 1.84
C ASP A 249 -9.72 -0.86 3.25
N GLY A 250 -11.03 -0.96 3.46
CA GLY A 250 -11.61 -1.47 4.71
C GLY A 250 -11.08 -2.87 5.05
N GLY A 251 -11.04 -3.76 4.06
CA GLY A 251 -10.43 -5.08 4.16
C GLY A 251 -8.94 -5.08 4.54
N LEU A 252 -8.16 -4.08 4.09
CA LEU A 252 -6.76 -3.93 4.51
C LEU A 252 -6.64 -3.59 5.99
N VAL A 253 -7.60 -2.83 6.53
CA VAL A 253 -7.64 -2.54 7.96
C VAL A 253 -8.03 -3.79 8.74
N THR A 254 -9.14 -4.44 8.38
CA THR A 254 -9.67 -5.59 9.13
C THR A 254 -8.79 -6.83 9.09
N ASN A 255 -7.99 -7.00 8.03
CA ASN A 255 -7.05 -8.12 7.90
C ASN A 255 -5.61 -7.80 8.39
N ALA A 256 -5.38 -6.62 8.96
CA ALA A 256 -4.06 -6.27 9.49
C ALA A 256 -3.68 -7.17 10.66
N THR A 257 -2.41 -7.58 10.73
CA THR A 257 -1.93 -8.58 11.71
C THR A 257 -1.25 -7.96 12.92
N SER A 258 -1.05 -6.64 12.91
CA SER A 258 -0.42 -5.90 14.00
C SER A 258 -1.01 -4.50 14.16
N PRO A 259 -0.92 -3.89 15.35
CA PRO A 259 -1.43 -2.54 15.58
C PRO A 259 -0.83 -1.49 14.64
N GLY A 260 0.48 -1.57 14.35
CA GLY A 260 1.16 -0.62 13.46
C GLY A 260 0.70 -0.71 11.99
N GLU A 261 0.46 -1.93 11.49
CA GLU A 261 -0.13 -2.16 10.16
C GLU A 261 -1.56 -1.61 10.09
N MET A 262 -2.39 -1.96 11.08
CA MET A 262 -3.78 -1.54 11.15
C MET A 262 -3.89 -0.02 11.24
N ALA A 263 -3.09 0.63 12.09
CA ALA A 263 -3.06 2.07 12.24
C ALA A 263 -2.75 2.80 10.92
N SER A 264 -1.77 2.29 10.17
CA SER A 264 -1.35 2.90 8.90
C SER A 264 -2.44 2.77 7.82
N ALA A 265 -3.09 1.60 7.74
CA ALA A 265 -4.21 1.38 6.82
C ALA A 265 -5.44 2.19 7.22
N ALA A 266 -5.76 2.25 8.52
CA ALA A 266 -6.86 3.00 9.10
C ALA A 266 -6.72 4.50 8.81
N GLN A 267 -5.56 5.10 9.08
CA GLN A 267 -5.30 6.53 8.82
C GLN A 267 -5.57 6.89 7.35
N ARG A 268 -5.08 6.06 6.44
CA ARG A 268 -5.31 6.24 5.00
C ARG A 268 -6.79 6.17 4.64
N LEU A 269 -7.51 5.16 5.16
CA LEU A 269 -8.94 5.01 4.89
C LEU A 269 -9.74 6.21 5.42
N VAL A 270 -9.45 6.71 6.63
CA VAL A 270 -10.17 7.86 7.17
C VAL A 270 -10.04 9.07 6.25
N LEU A 271 -8.82 9.41 5.80
CA LEU A 271 -8.61 10.55 4.89
C LEU A 271 -9.42 10.41 3.59
N ARG A 272 -9.50 9.18 3.06
CA ARG A 272 -10.28 8.88 1.85
C ARG A 272 -11.79 8.96 2.07
N LEU A 273 -12.29 8.59 3.26
CA LEU A 273 -13.70 8.71 3.62
C LEU A 273 -14.10 10.18 3.83
N ASP A 274 -13.24 10.98 4.45
CA ASP A 274 -13.48 12.41 4.62
C ASP A 274 -13.55 13.11 3.25
N GLY A 275 -12.62 12.79 2.33
CA GLY A 275 -12.65 13.27 0.95
C GLY A 275 -13.88 12.80 0.16
N LEU A 276 -14.37 11.58 0.42
CA LEU A 276 -15.61 11.07 -0.16
C LEU A 276 -16.83 11.91 0.27
N GLU A 277 -16.95 12.21 1.56
CA GLU A 277 -18.07 12.97 2.12
C GLU A 277 -18.05 14.46 1.75
N ALA A 278 -16.86 15.02 1.56
CA ALA A 278 -16.67 16.38 1.08
C ALA A 278 -17.00 16.54 -0.42
N SER A 279 -17.07 15.45 -1.18
CA SER A 279 -17.32 15.51 -2.63
C SER A 279 -18.73 16.03 -2.96
N ALA A 280 -18.83 16.96 -3.92
CA ALA A 280 -20.05 17.71 -4.21
C ALA A 280 -21.14 16.92 -4.99
N SER A 281 -20.97 15.62 -5.27
CA SER A 281 -21.91 14.84 -6.08
C SER A 281 -23.29 14.74 -5.42
N VAL A 282 -24.28 15.47 -5.94
CA VAL A 282 -25.66 15.45 -5.40
C VAL A 282 -26.31 14.09 -5.63
N ALA A 283 -26.18 13.53 -6.85
CA ALA A 283 -26.82 12.27 -7.24
C ALA A 283 -26.34 11.06 -6.43
N SER A 284 -25.07 11.04 -6.02
CA SER A 284 -24.45 9.93 -5.27
C SER A 284 -24.27 10.23 -3.78
N ARG A 285 -24.71 11.41 -3.30
CA ARG A 285 -24.40 11.90 -1.94
C ARG A 285 -24.84 10.92 -0.86
N GLU A 286 -26.08 10.47 -0.95
CA GLU A 286 -26.66 9.57 0.05
C GLU A 286 -25.98 8.21 0.03
N GLY A 287 -25.79 7.61 -1.16
CA GLY A 287 -25.08 6.33 -1.30
C GLY A 287 -23.65 6.39 -0.77
N ARG A 288 -22.91 7.46 -1.07
CA ARG A 288 -21.54 7.67 -0.57
C ARG A 288 -21.50 7.87 0.95
N ARG A 289 -22.45 8.60 1.53
CA ARG A 289 -22.58 8.74 3.00
C ARG A 289 -22.90 7.40 3.66
N ASN A 290 -23.81 6.62 3.08
CA ASN A 290 -24.16 5.30 3.60
C ASN A 290 -22.97 4.33 3.55
N LEU A 291 -22.21 4.34 2.45
CA LEU A 291 -20.96 3.59 2.33
C LEU A 291 -19.93 4.01 3.39
N ALA A 292 -19.70 5.32 3.54
CA ALA A 292 -18.76 5.83 4.54
C ALA A 292 -19.18 5.42 5.95
N ALA A 293 -20.45 5.60 6.30
CA ALA A 293 -20.98 5.21 7.61
C ALA A 293 -20.85 3.70 7.88
N ALA A 294 -21.09 2.85 6.88
CA ALA A 294 -20.89 1.41 7.01
C ALA A 294 -19.42 1.06 7.26
N LEU A 295 -18.50 1.57 6.44
CA LEU A 295 -17.07 1.34 6.60
C LEU A 295 -16.55 1.87 7.94
N ARG A 296 -17.00 3.05 8.40
CA ARG A 296 -16.61 3.57 9.72
C ARG A 296 -17.03 2.63 10.85
N ARG A 297 -18.26 2.13 10.83
CA ARG A 297 -18.71 1.17 11.87
C ARG A 297 -17.89 -0.12 11.87
N ASP A 298 -17.76 -0.75 10.71
CA ASP A 298 -17.10 -2.06 10.61
C ASP A 298 -15.61 -1.97 10.95
N VAL A 299 -14.92 -0.96 10.41
CA VAL A 299 -13.49 -0.74 10.65
C VAL A 299 -13.23 -0.24 12.07
N GLY A 300 -14.09 0.64 12.61
CA GLY A 300 -13.98 1.11 13.99
C GLY A 300 -14.07 -0.03 15.00
N GLY A 301 -15.01 -0.97 14.79
CA GLY A 301 -15.12 -2.19 15.59
C GLY A 301 -13.86 -3.06 15.51
N ALA A 302 -13.33 -3.29 14.31
CA ALA A 302 -12.09 -4.06 14.13
C ALA A 302 -10.87 -3.40 14.79
N CYS A 303 -10.74 -2.07 14.67
CA CYS A 303 -9.67 -1.30 15.32
C CYS A 303 -9.72 -1.46 16.84
N TYR A 304 -10.91 -1.34 17.43
CA TYR A 304 -11.09 -1.52 18.86
C TYR A 304 -10.75 -2.95 19.32
N THR A 305 -11.23 -3.97 18.60
CA THR A 305 -10.96 -5.38 18.93
C THR A 305 -9.46 -5.67 18.91
N LEU A 306 -8.75 -5.30 17.84
CA LEU A 306 -7.30 -5.54 17.77
C LEU A 306 -6.54 -4.74 18.83
N TYR A 307 -6.94 -3.48 19.08
CA TYR A 307 -6.34 -2.66 20.13
C TYR A 307 -6.49 -3.31 21.50
N ALA A 308 -7.71 -3.71 21.88
CA ALA A 308 -7.98 -4.33 23.18
C ALA A 308 -7.18 -5.64 23.36
N GLN A 309 -7.12 -6.47 22.32
CA GLN A 309 -6.36 -7.71 22.33
C GLN A 309 -4.85 -7.46 22.45
N ALA A 310 -4.28 -6.62 21.59
CA ALA A 310 -2.85 -6.33 21.59
C ALA A 310 -2.38 -5.59 22.86
N LEU A 311 -3.27 -4.81 23.48
CA LEU A 311 -3.01 -4.16 24.75
C LEU A 311 -2.98 -5.16 25.91
N ALA A 312 -3.98 -6.06 25.98
CA ALA A 312 -4.08 -7.04 27.05
C ALA A 312 -3.03 -8.15 26.92
N ASP A 313 -3.01 -8.86 25.78
CA ASP A 313 -2.19 -10.05 25.55
C ASP A 313 -0.74 -9.71 25.18
N GLY A 314 -0.52 -8.48 24.68
CA GLY A 314 0.80 -7.98 24.32
C GLY A 314 1.37 -7.10 25.42
N LEU A 315 0.98 -5.82 25.44
CA LEU A 315 1.64 -4.81 26.26
C LEU A 315 1.54 -5.09 27.77
N LEU A 316 0.34 -5.33 28.29
CA LEU A 316 0.11 -5.49 29.73
C LEU A 316 0.69 -6.81 30.24
N ALA A 317 0.44 -7.92 29.56
CA ALA A 317 1.01 -9.22 29.92
C ALA A 317 2.55 -9.18 29.95
N GLU A 318 3.17 -8.54 28.96
CA GLU A 318 4.63 -8.44 28.87
C GLU A 318 5.20 -7.49 29.93
N ALA A 319 4.56 -6.36 30.20
CA ALA A 319 4.96 -5.46 31.28
C ALA A 319 4.87 -6.12 32.66
N GLU A 320 3.79 -6.89 32.92
CA GLU A 320 3.62 -7.66 34.14
C GLU A 320 4.71 -8.75 34.28
N ARG A 321 5.03 -9.45 33.18
CA ARG A 321 6.09 -10.47 33.12
C ARG A 321 7.46 -9.88 33.42
N LEU A 322 7.85 -8.79 32.75
CA LEU A 322 9.14 -8.14 32.96
C LEU A 322 9.25 -7.57 34.37
N ALA A 323 8.21 -6.93 34.89
CA ALA A 323 8.23 -6.39 36.25
C ALA A 323 8.36 -7.47 37.33
N ALA A 324 7.92 -8.70 37.09
CA ALA A 324 8.09 -9.82 38.01
C ALA A 324 9.46 -10.52 37.87
N GLY A 325 10.21 -10.25 36.81
CA GLY A 325 11.47 -10.90 36.45
C GLY A 325 12.74 -10.13 36.87
N PRO A 326 13.91 -10.55 36.36
CA PRO A 326 15.15 -9.80 36.49
C PRO A 326 15.07 -8.46 35.74
N PRO A 327 16.01 -7.52 35.98
CA PRO A 327 16.12 -6.26 35.22
C PRO A 327 15.98 -6.49 33.72
N ALA A 328 15.01 -5.82 33.11
CA ALA A 328 14.74 -5.90 31.68
C ALA A 328 15.92 -5.33 30.91
N GLY A 329 16.29 -5.97 29.81
CA GLY A 329 17.30 -5.43 28.91
C GLY A 329 16.73 -4.28 28.06
N ASP A 330 17.61 -3.39 27.57
CA ASP A 330 17.24 -2.28 26.69
C ASP A 330 16.38 -2.72 25.50
N ALA A 331 16.67 -3.89 24.93
CA ALA A 331 15.91 -4.42 23.79
C ALA A 331 14.45 -4.76 24.15
N GLU A 332 14.19 -5.26 25.35
CA GLU A 332 12.84 -5.59 25.83
C GLU A 332 12.04 -4.30 26.09
N VAL A 333 12.68 -3.32 26.73
CA VAL A 333 12.10 -1.99 26.97
C VAL A 333 11.74 -1.29 25.65
N VAL A 334 12.67 -1.29 24.69
CA VAL A 334 12.44 -0.71 23.35
C VAL A 334 11.29 -1.42 22.63
N ALA A 335 11.15 -2.74 22.78
CA ALA A 335 10.04 -3.49 22.19
C ALA A 335 8.69 -3.11 22.81
N LEU A 336 8.62 -2.97 24.13
CA LEU A 336 7.41 -2.49 24.84
C LEU A 336 7.03 -1.08 24.43
N GLU A 337 8.00 -0.16 24.37
CA GLU A 337 7.73 1.20 23.92
C GLU A 337 7.25 1.25 22.47
N ARG A 338 7.80 0.41 21.58
CA ARG A 338 7.31 0.31 20.20
C ARG A 338 5.86 -0.14 20.16
N MET A 339 5.51 -1.16 20.94
CA MET A 339 4.13 -1.64 21.07
C MET A 339 3.20 -0.53 21.56
N ALA A 340 3.60 0.22 22.59
CA ALA A 340 2.82 1.35 23.12
C ALA A 340 2.60 2.45 22.07
N ARG A 341 3.62 2.81 21.29
CA ARG A 341 3.50 3.78 20.18
C ARG A 341 2.56 3.29 19.08
N ASP A 342 2.65 2.01 18.69
CA ASP A 342 1.76 1.45 17.67
C ASP A 342 0.31 1.36 18.15
N LEU A 343 0.09 0.99 19.42
CA LEU A 343 -1.23 1.03 20.05
C LEU A 343 -1.79 2.45 20.09
N ARG A 344 -0.98 3.46 20.43
CA ARG A 344 -1.40 4.87 20.40
C ARG A 344 -1.79 5.31 19.00
N ARG A 345 -1.02 4.95 17.98
CA ARG A 345 -1.35 5.27 16.57
C ARG A 345 -2.65 4.62 16.14
N LEU A 346 -2.90 3.37 16.55
CA LEU A 346 -4.15 2.66 16.28
C LEU A 346 -5.34 3.30 16.98
N GLU A 347 -5.20 3.68 18.25
CA GLU A 347 -6.25 4.40 19.00
C GLU A 347 -6.61 5.72 18.33
N LEU A 348 -5.63 6.56 17.99
CA LEU A 348 -5.87 7.83 17.28
C LEU A 348 -6.59 7.64 15.94
N ALA A 349 -6.23 6.60 15.18
CA ALA A 349 -6.91 6.28 13.92
C ALA A 349 -8.33 5.74 14.16
N GLY A 350 -8.47 4.84 15.15
CA GLY A 350 -9.72 4.18 15.55
C GLY A 350 -10.79 5.16 16.03
N ARG A 351 -10.41 6.20 16.77
CA ARG A 351 -11.32 7.25 17.23
C ARG A 351 -12.06 7.94 16.10
N ARG A 352 -11.39 8.18 14.97
CA ARG A 352 -11.98 8.84 13.79
C ARG A 352 -13.06 8.01 13.10
N PHE A 353 -13.26 6.76 13.52
CA PHE A 353 -14.35 5.89 13.10
C PHE A 353 -15.56 5.89 14.04
N GLY A 354 -15.55 6.72 15.10
CA GLY A 354 -16.69 6.89 16.01
C GLY A 354 -16.67 5.97 17.25
N ALA A 355 -15.50 5.43 17.61
CA ALA A 355 -15.33 4.53 18.76
C ALA A 355 -14.70 5.19 20.02
N GLU A 356 -14.75 6.52 20.12
CA GLU A 356 -14.04 7.33 21.13
C GLU A 356 -14.26 6.85 22.57
N ALA A 357 -15.52 6.74 23.00
CA ALA A 357 -15.85 6.37 24.38
C ALA A 357 -15.34 4.97 24.78
N SER A 358 -15.21 4.05 23.82
CA SER A 358 -14.67 2.71 24.08
C SER A 358 -13.16 2.75 24.32
N PHE A 359 -12.42 3.56 23.56
CA PHE A 359 -10.99 3.78 23.79
C PHE A 359 -10.72 4.49 25.12
N ASP A 360 -11.53 5.49 25.49
CA ASP A 360 -11.37 6.22 26.77
C ASP A 360 -11.47 5.29 27.98
N ARG A 361 -12.50 4.43 28.01
CA ARG A 361 -12.66 3.44 29.09
C ARG A 361 -11.48 2.47 29.16
N MET A 362 -11.02 1.99 27.99
CA MET A 362 -9.91 1.04 27.93
C MET A 362 -8.60 1.67 28.41
N LEU A 363 -8.29 2.89 27.97
CA LEU A 363 -7.11 3.65 28.41
C LEU A 363 -7.12 3.88 29.93
N GLY A 364 -8.24 4.33 30.49
CA GLY A 364 -8.35 4.53 31.95
C GLY A 364 -8.07 3.26 32.74
N SER A 365 -8.66 2.12 32.34
CA SER A 365 -8.41 0.84 33.00
C SER A 365 -6.97 0.33 32.81
N THR A 366 -6.33 0.67 31.70
CA THR A 366 -4.95 0.28 31.40
C THR A 366 -3.96 1.03 32.28
N VAL A 367 -4.13 2.35 32.42
CA VAL A 367 -3.32 3.15 33.34
C VAL A 367 -3.45 2.60 34.76
N ALA A 368 -4.68 2.31 35.22
CA ALA A 368 -4.91 1.71 36.53
C ALA A 368 -4.19 0.36 36.72
N ARG A 369 -4.04 -0.44 35.67
CA ARG A 369 -3.29 -1.72 35.71
C ARG A 369 -1.77 -1.55 35.68
N LEU A 370 -1.26 -0.47 35.09
CA LEU A 370 0.18 -0.17 35.06
C LEU A 370 0.67 0.45 36.38
N LEU A 371 -0.19 1.10 37.16
CA LEU A 371 0.18 1.67 38.47
C LEU A 371 0.79 0.62 39.42
N PRO A 372 0.18 -0.56 39.67
CA PRO A 372 0.80 -1.61 40.48
C PRO A 372 2.13 -2.15 39.91
N VAL A 373 2.32 -2.09 38.59
CA VAL A 373 3.58 -2.52 37.95
C VAL A 373 4.71 -1.56 38.32
N ALA A 374 4.44 -0.25 38.30
CA ALA A 374 5.42 0.78 38.69
C ALA A 374 5.84 0.70 40.16
N ALA A 375 4.95 0.22 41.04
CA ALA A 375 5.22 0.08 42.47
C ALA A 375 6.10 -1.13 42.82
N ARG A 376 6.28 -2.09 41.90
CA ARG A 376 7.12 -3.28 42.13
C ARG A 376 8.60 -2.91 42.02
N ARG A 377 9.40 -3.36 42.98
CA ARG A 377 10.87 -3.38 42.86
C ARG A 377 11.27 -4.63 42.07
N GLY A 378 11.27 -4.53 40.75
CA GLY A 378 11.52 -5.66 39.86
C GLY A 378 12.13 -5.25 38.52
N GLY A 379 11.86 -6.03 37.48
CA GLY A 379 12.58 -5.92 36.21
C GLY A 379 12.33 -4.65 35.39
N LEU A 380 11.21 -3.96 35.60
CA LEU A 380 10.94 -2.66 35.01
C LEU A 380 11.10 -1.55 36.06
N THR A 381 11.76 -0.48 35.67
CA THR A 381 11.89 0.72 36.49
C THR A 381 10.60 1.55 36.44
N ARG A 382 10.39 2.36 37.49
CA ARG A 382 9.27 3.31 37.57
C ARG A 382 9.26 4.29 36.38
N VAL A 383 10.44 4.73 35.93
CA VAL A 383 10.62 5.63 34.78
C VAL A 383 10.17 4.97 33.48
N GLU A 384 10.49 3.69 33.27
CA GLU A 384 10.05 2.95 32.08
C GLU A 384 8.53 2.79 32.07
N VAL A 385 7.91 2.46 33.20
CA VAL A 385 6.44 2.37 33.29
C VAL A 385 5.77 3.73 33.07
N ALA A 386 6.32 4.82 33.64
CA ALA A 386 5.83 6.17 33.40
C ALA A 386 5.88 6.53 31.91
N ARG A 387 6.96 6.16 31.21
CA ARG A 387 7.09 6.38 29.77
C ARG A 387 6.08 5.58 28.95
N LEU A 388 5.75 4.34 29.34
CA LEU A 388 4.68 3.57 28.68
C LEU A 388 3.33 4.27 28.84
N VAL A 389 3.02 4.77 30.05
CA VAL A 389 1.79 5.55 30.30
C VAL A 389 1.77 6.83 29.48
N GLU A 390 2.90 7.53 29.38
CA GLU A 390 3.03 8.74 28.56
C GLU A 390 2.70 8.46 27.08
N MET A 391 3.21 7.37 26.52
CA MET A 391 2.95 7.00 25.12
C MET A 391 1.47 6.69 24.85
N LEU A 392 0.79 6.05 25.80
CA LEU A 392 -0.60 5.62 25.64
C LEU A 392 -1.62 6.73 25.94
N ALA A 393 -1.41 7.45 27.04
CA ALA A 393 -2.39 8.35 27.65
C ALA A 393 -1.90 9.80 27.78
N GLY A 394 -0.65 10.09 27.39
CA GLY A 394 -0.06 11.41 27.42
C GLY A 394 0.64 11.76 28.74
N PRO A 395 1.36 12.90 28.78
CA PRO A 395 2.25 13.26 29.88
C PRO A 395 1.51 13.48 31.21
N GLN A 396 0.28 13.99 31.16
CA GLN A 396 -0.52 14.23 32.37
C GLN A 396 -0.88 12.93 33.11
N ALA A 397 -1.11 11.84 32.39
CA ALA A 397 -1.36 10.54 33.00
C ALA A 397 -0.09 9.89 33.57
N ALA A 398 1.08 10.24 33.04
CA ALA A 398 2.38 9.71 33.47
C ALA A 398 2.97 10.45 34.68
N LEU A 399 2.67 11.75 34.84
CA LEU A 399 3.25 12.59 35.88
C LEU A 399 3.15 12.02 37.31
N PRO A 400 2.00 11.45 37.76
CA PRO A 400 1.89 10.87 39.10
C PRO A 400 2.86 9.70 39.35
N LEU A 401 3.34 9.05 38.28
CA LEU A 401 4.34 7.99 38.37
C LEU A 401 5.77 8.52 38.53
N LEU A 402 6.02 9.83 38.52
CA LEU A 402 7.35 10.41 38.67
C LEU A 402 7.50 11.27 39.93
N GLU A 403 6.39 11.63 40.58
CA GLU A 403 6.34 12.58 41.70
C GLU A 403 6.44 11.93 43.10
N GLU A 404 6.58 10.60 43.21
CA GLU A 404 6.89 9.90 44.47
C GLU A 404 8.17 9.08 44.35
#